data_AF-A0A7Y9BE79-F1
#
_entry.id   AF-A0A7Y9BE79-F1
#
_cell.length_a   1.000
_cell.length_b   1.000
_cell.length_c   1.000
_cell.angle_alpha   90.00
_cell.angle_beta   90.00
_cell.angle_gamma   90.00
#
_symmetry.space_group_name_H-M   'P 1'
#
loop_
_entity.id
_entity.type
_entity.pdbx_description
1 polymer ?
#
loop_
_entity_poly.entity_id
_entity_poly.type
_entity_poly.pdbx_seq_one_letter_code
_entity_poly.pdbx_strand_id
1 'polypeptide(L)'
;MGKNLKPIKELEENSYTQKREVYCVDFQVTFREFVNSWFYEEYKIIVGPYLFSSRCFDMDHILPVFGDKMISEISMKDIYIFCNDLEKGGYSQSTISNILALSSELLYEAKKRGLICSIKR
;
A
#
# COMPACT_ATOMS: atom_id res chain seq x y z
N MET A 1 34.19 34.83 15.90
CA MET A 1 34.11 34.37 17.30
C MET A 1 33.03 35.22 17.97
N GLY A 2 32.00 34.71 18.66
CA GLY A 2 31.71 33.37 19.14
C GLY A 2 30.21 33.06 19.07
N LYS A 3 29.92 31.76 19.06
CA LYS A 3 28.59 31.16 19.02
C LYS A 3 27.88 31.45 20.35
N ASN A 4 26.65 31.94 20.30
CA ASN A 4 25.83 32.13 21.49
C ASN A 4 25.14 30.80 21.83
N LEU A 5 25.83 29.99 22.62
CA LEU A 5 25.29 28.81 23.30
C LEU A 5 24.72 29.25 24.66
N LYS A 6 23.52 28.77 25.01
CA LYS A 6 23.07 28.68 26.41
C LYS A 6 22.77 27.22 26.75
N PRO A 7 23.37 26.64 27.81
CA PRO A 7 23.06 25.28 28.26
C PRO A 7 22.06 25.23 29.44
N ILE A 8 21.03 24.40 29.23
CA ILE A 8 20.42 23.32 30.06
C ILE A 8 20.26 23.49 31.59
N LYS A 9 19.00 23.35 32.06
CA LYS A 9 18.52 22.57 33.23
C LYS A 9 17.05 22.22 32.96
N GLU A 10 16.49 21.02 33.15
CA GLU A 10 16.90 19.82 33.88
C GLU A 10 16.23 18.59 33.25
N LEU A 11 16.92 17.46 33.36
CA LEU A 11 16.49 16.12 32.98
C LEU A 11 15.46 15.61 33.97
N GLU A 12 14.33 15.09 33.47
CA GLU A 12 13.67 13.94 34.09
C GLU A 12 13.46 12.85 33.04
N GLU A 13 14.36 11.88 33.14
CA GLU A 13 14.12 10.43 33.12
C GLU A 13 13.49 9.78 31.87
N ASN A 14 14.39 9.07 31.17
CA ASN A 14 14.20 7.68 30.77
C ASN A 14 12.93 7.32 29.98
N SER A 15 12.98 7.58 28.67
CA SER A 15 12.71 6.50 27.70
C SER A 15 13.36 6.84 26.37
N TYR A 16 13.98 5.83 25.75
CA TYR A 16 14.52 5.89 24.40
C TYR A 16 13.39 6.08 23.38
N THR A 17 12.79 7.27 23.29
CA THR A 17 12.01 7.63 22.10
C THR A 17 12.98 8.12 21.05
N GLN A 18 13.61 7.17 20.38
CA GLN A 18 14.20 7.36 19.07
C GLN A 18 13.10 8.00 18.22
N LYS A 19 13.15 9.34 18.04
CA LYS A 19 12.27 10.06 17.13
C LYS A 19 12.51 9.45 15.75
N ARG A 20 11.66 8.49 15.37
CA ARG A 20 11.60 7.97 14.01
C ARG A 20 11.06 9.11 13.17
N GLU A 21 11.94 9.92 12.63
CA GLU A 21 11.61 10.76 11.50
C GLU A 21 11.16 9.80 10.39
N VAL A 22 9.84 9.72 10.20
CA VAL A 22 9.26 8.96 9.10
C VAL A 22 9.49 9.80 7.86
N TYR A 23 10.60 9.53 7.18
CA TYR A 23 10.87 10.10 5.87
C TYR A 23 9.95 9.40 4.86
N CYS A 24 8.72 9.91 4.71
CA CYS A 24 7.89 9.58 3.57
C CYS A 24 8.44 10.35 2.38
N VAL A 25 9.25 9.66 1.57
CA VAL A 25 9.53 10.13 0.22
C VAL A 25 8.20 10.07 -0.52
N ASP A 26 7.75 11.22 -1.01
CA ASP A 26 6.52 11.36 -1.78
C ASP A 26 6.71 10.65 -3.13
N PHE A 27 6.60 9.32 -3.13
CA PHE A 27 6.75 8.50 -4.32
C PHE A 27 5.51 8.70 -5.18
N GLN A 28 5.66 9.46 -6.26
CA GLN A 28 4.66 9.66 -7.29
C GLN A 28 4.55 8.42 -8.20
N VAL A 29 4.25 7.27 -7.60
CA VAL A 29 4.02 6.02 -8.31
C VAL A 29 2.53 5.75 -8.33
N THR A 30 1.96 5.71 -9.53
CA THR A 30 0.56 5.30 -9.72
C THR A 30 0.40 3.81 -9.41
N PHE A 31 -0.81 3.41 -9.04
CA PHE A 31 -1.13 2.01 -8.81
C PHE A 31 -0.82 1.15 -10.04
N ARG A 32 -1.10 1.65 -11.25
CA ARG A 32 -0.80 0.95 -12.50
C ARG A 32 0.69 0.72 -12.69
N GLU A 33 1.52 1.72 -12.44
CA GLU A 33 2.99 1.58 -12.54
C GLU A 33 3.52 0.54 -11.54
N PHE A 34 3.01 0.58 -10.31
CA PHE A 34 3.33 -0.45 -9.31
C PHE A 34 2.90 -1.85 -9.75
N VAL A 35 1.67 -2.00 -10.24
CA VAL A 35 1.16 -3.28 -10.74
C VAL A 35 2.01 -3.79 -11.90
N ASN A 36 2.36 -2.93 -12.86
CA ASN A 36 3.22 -3.30 -13.99
C ASN A 36 4.58 -3.80 -13.51
N SER A 37 5.21 -3.09 -12.57
CA SER A 37 6.53 -3.49 -12.05
C SER A 37 6.50 -4.75 -11.18
N TRP A 38 5.48 -4.93 -10.33
CA TRP A 38 5.47 -6.05 -9.38
C TRP A 38 4.61 -7.22 -9.83
N PHE A 39 3.35 -6.97 -10.20
CA PHE A 39 2.40 -8.04 -10.49
C PHE A 39 2.78 -8.78 -11.78
N TYR A 40 3.04 -8.04 -12.87
CA TYR A 40 3.30 -8.65 -14.17
C TYR A 40 4.74 -9.19 -14.34
N GLU A 41 5.71 -8.64 -13.61
CA GLU A 41 7.11 -9.07 -13.72
C GLU A 41 7.53 -10.05 -12.61
N GLU A 42 7.19 -9.78 -11.35
CA GLU A 42 7.67 -10.57 -10.22
C GLU A 42 6.63 -11.59 -9.73
N TYR A 43 5.38 -11.16 -9.51
CA TYR A 43 4.33 -12.00 -8.92
C TYR A 43 4.03 -13.22 -9.79
N LYS A 44 4.01 -13.07 -11.13
CA LYS A 44 3.79 -14.23 -12.04
C LYS A 44 4.79 -15.36 -11.81
N ILE A 45 6.03 -15.02 -11.45
CA ILE A 45 7.11 -15.99 -11.22
C ILE A 45 6.89 -16.67 -9.86
N ILE A 46 6.44 -15.90 -8.85
CA ILE A 46 6.19 -16.38 -7.49
C ILE A 46 5.06 -17.41 -7.44
N VAL A 47 3.93 -17.13 -8.11
CA VAL A 47 2.70 -17.93 -7.96
C VAL A 47 2.51 -18.98 -9.06
N GLY A 48 3.30 -18.92 -10.13
CA GLY A 48 3.16 -19.79 -11.29
C GLY A 48 1.95 -19.44 -12.18
N PRO A 49 1.91 -20.01 -13.40
CA PRO A 49 1.05 -19.52 -14.48
C PRO A 49 -0.45 -19.71 -14.20
N TYR A 50 -0.85 -20.80 -13.54
CA TYR A 50 -2.26 -21.09 -13.28
C TYR A 50 -2.88 -20.07 -12.31
N LEU A 51 -2.23 -19.87 -11.16
CA LEU A 51 -2.71 -18.91 -10.16
C LEU A 51 -2.60 -17.48 -10.71
N PHE A 52 -1.51 -17.17 -11.42
CA PHE A 52 -1.36 -15.86 -12.07
C PHE A 52 -2.51 -15.56 -13.04
N SER A 53 -2.88 -16.51 -13.90
CA SER A 53 -4.01 -16.33 -14.83
C SER A 53 -5.33 -16.06 -14.10
N SER A 54 -5.58 -16.73 -12.97
CA SER A 54 -6.78 -16.45 -12.16
C SER A 54 -6.75 -15.03 -11.59
N ARG A 55 -5.57 -14.56 -11.14
CA ARG A 55 -5.41 -13.22 -10.57
C ARG A 55 -5.51 -12.10 -11.61
N CYS A 56 -5.21 -12.36 -12.88
CA CYS A 56 -5.42 -11.39 -13.95
C CYS A 56 -6.91 -11.01 -14.07
N PHE A 57 -7.83 -11.96 -13.93
CA PHE A 57 -9.27 -11.66 -13.93
C PHE A 57 -9.66 -10.75 -12.77
N ASP A 58 -9.10 -10.96 -11.57
CA ASP A 58 -9.33 -10.07 -10.44
C ASP A 58 -8.77 -8.66 -10.73
N MET A 59 -7.61 -8.55 -11.40
CA MET A 59 -6.99 -7.27 -11.77
C MET A 59 -7.78 -6.47 -12.80
N ASP A 60 -8.50 -7.13 -13.71
CA ASP A 60 -9.39 -6.48 -14.67
C ASP A 60 -10.51 -5.68 -13.99
N HIS A 61 -10.86 -6.04 -12.75
CA HIS A 61 -11.80 -5.28 -11.92
C HIS A 61 -11.13 -4.14 -11.15
N ILE A 62 -9.89 -4.34 -10.69
CA ILE A 62 -9.18 -3.39 -9.80
C ILE A 62 -8.59 -2.22 -10.61
N LEU A 63 -7.93 -2.49 -11.73
CA LEU A 63 -7.21 -1.48 -12.51
C LEU A 63 -8.09 -0.33 -13.04
N PRO A 64 -9.33 -0.55 -13.51
CA PRO A 64 -10.20 0.55 -13.94
C PRO A 64 -10.55 1.55 -12.82
N VAL A 65 -10.52 1.11 -11.56
CA VAL A 65 -10.92 1.93 -10.40
C VAL A 65 -9.74 2.64 -9.77
N PHE A 66 -8.60 1.95 -9.69
CA PHE A 66 -7.44 2.40 -8.92
C PHE A 66 -6.21 2.73 -9.76
N GLY A 67 -6.15 2.27 -11.02
CA GLY A 67 -4.93 2.29 -11.82
C GLY A 67 -4.26 3.67 -11.92
N ASP A 68 -5.06 4.72 -12.06
CA ASP A 68 -4.55 6.08 -12.28
C ASP A 68 -4.38 6.87 -10.97
N LYS A 69 -4.71 6.28 -9.81
CA LYS A 69 -4.50 6.87 -8.49
C LYS A 69 -3.08 6.64 -8.02
N MET A 70 -2.55 7.54 -7.18
CA MET A 70 -1.28 7.29 -6.52
C MET A 70 -1.43 6.14 -5.52
N ILE A 71 -0.45 5.24 -5.48
CA ILE A 71 -0.54 4.08 -4.59
C ILE A 71 -0.57 4.47 -3.11
N SER A 72 0.08 5.58 -2.77
CA SER A 72 0.07 6.18 -1.44
C SER A 72 -1.30 6.70 -1.00
N GLU A 73 -2.21 6.96 -1.95
CA GLU A 73 -3.57 7.45 -1.69
C GLU A 73 -4.59 6.32 -1.53
N ILE A 74 -4.24 5.09 -1.93
CA ILE A 74 -5.16 3.95 -1.86
C ILE A 74 -5.09 3.32 -0.47
N SER A 75 -6.19 3.42 0.27
CA SER A 75 -6.33 2.82 1.59
C SER A 75 -7.12 1.52 1.55
N MET A 76 -7.00 0.74 2.63
CA MET A 76 -7.85 -0.45 2.81
C MET A 76 -9.35 -0.09 2.85
N LYS A 77 -9.69 1.12 3.31
CA LYS A 77 -11.08 1.61 3.30
C LYS A 77 -11.61 1.75 1.88
N ASP A 78 -10.79 2.24 0.94
CA ASP A 78 -11.20 2.41 -0.45
C ASP A 78 -11.44 1.05 -1.12
N ILE A 79 -10.63 0.05 -0.77
CA ILE A 79 -10.85 -1.34 -1.22
C ILE A 79 -12.18 -1.88 -0.68
N TYR A 80 -12.49 -1.67 0.60
CA TYR A 80 -13.78 -2.12 1.15
C TYR A 80 -14.98 -1.43 0.50
N ILE A 81 -14.87 -0.14 0.20
CA ILE A 81 -15.92 0.59 -0.53
C ILE A 81 -16.11 -0.03 -1.92
N PHE A 82 -15.01 -0.27 -2.64
CA PHE A 82 -15.05 -0.94 -3.94
C PHE A 82 -15.70 -2.33 -3.87
N CYS A 83 -15.31 -3.16 -2.90
CA CYS A 83 -15.91 -4.48 -2.69
C CYS A 83 -17.42 -4.41 -2.41
N ASN A 84 -17.89 -3.42 -1.64
CA ASN A 84 -19.32 -3.20 -1.40
C ASN A 84 -20.05 -2.78 -2.68
N ASP A 85 -19.42 -2.01 -3.54
CA ASP A 85 -20.02 -1.60 -4.82
C ASP A 85 -20.09 -2.77 -5.81
N LEU A 86 -19.10 -3.68 -5.80
CA LEU A 86 -19.19 -4.96 -6.51
C LEU A 86 -20.32 -5.84 -5.97
N GLU A 87 -20.48 -5.92 -4.65
CA GLU A 87 -21.60 -6.67 -4.05
C GLU A 87 -22.95 -6.15 -4.53
N LYS A 88 -23.16 -4.84 -4.51
CA LYS A 88 -24.37 -4.19 -5.05
C LYS A 88 -24.54 -4.43 -6.55
N GLY A 89 -23.44 -4.58 -7.28
CA GLY A 89 -23.43 -4.94 -8.71
C GLY A 89 -23.76 -6.40 -9.00
N GLY A 90 -23.99 -7.23 -7.97
CA GLY A 90 -24.37 -8.64 -8.13
C GLY A 90 -23.18 -9.58 -8.33
N TYR A 91 -21.96 -9.14 -8.02
CA TYR A 91 -20.79 -10.01 -8.06
C TYR A 91 -20.86 -11.08 -6.97
N SER A 92 -20.31 -12.26 -7.26
CA SER A 92 -20.31 -13.37 -6.30
C SER A 92 -19.38 -13.09 -5.10
N GLN A 93 -19.73 -13.63 -3.94
CA GLN A 93 -18.92 -13.49 -2.71
C GLN A 93 -17.51 -14.07 -2.88
N SER A 94 -17.35 -15.13 -3.68
CA SER A 94 -16.03 -15.69 -3.98
C SER A 94 -15.18 -14.72 -4.82
N THR A 95 -15.77 -14.07 -5.83
CA THR A 95 -15.09 -13.02 -6.61
C THR A 95 -14.67 -11.85 -5.71
N ILE A 96 -15.58 -11.36 -4.86
CA ILE A 96 -15.29 -10.25 -3.95
C ILE A 96 -14.17 -10.62 -2.97
N SER A 97 -14.20 -11.84 -2.43
CA SER A 97 -13.17 -12.36 -1.54
C SER A 97 -11.80 -12.45 -2.22
N ASN A 98 -11.76 -12.90 -3.48
CA ASN A 98 -10.54 -12.98 -4.26
C ASN A 98 -9.93 -11.60 -4.53
N ILE A 99 -10.77 -10.63 -4.93
CA ILE A 99 -10.39 -9.23 -5.16
C ILE A 99 -9.86 -8.60 -3.87
N LEU A 100 -10.54 -8.81 -2.74
CA LEU A 100 -10.11 -8.29 -1.44
C LEU A 100 -8.75 -8.86 -1.03
N ALA A 101 -8.55 -10.16 -1.21
CA ALA A 101 -7.29 -10.83 -0.92
C ALA A 101 -6.15 -10.29 -1.80
N LEU A 102 -6.36 -10.20 -3.12
CA LEU A 102 -5.36 -9.68 -4.05
C LEU A 102 -5.02 -8.21 -3.76
N SER A 103 -6.04 -7.38 -3.48
CA SER A 103 -5.83 -5.97 -3.14
C SER A 103 -5.05 -5.81 -1.83
N SER A 104 -5.28 -6.69 -0.85
CA SER A 104 -4.52 -6.73 0.41
C SER A 104 -3.05 -7.11 0.18
N GLU A 105 -2.79 -8.11 -0.68
CA GLU A 105 -1.44 -8.51 -1.08
C GLU A 105 -0.70 -7.34 -1.78
N LEU A 106 -1.37 -6.64 -2.70
CA LEU A 106 -0.83 -5.47 -3.41
C LEU A 106 -0.44 -4.35 -2.45
N LEU A 107 -1.32 -3.96 -1.52
CA LEU A 107 -1.00 -2.92 -0.53
C LEU A 107 0.11 -3.35 0.43
N TYR A 108 0.13 -4.63 0.84
CA TYR A 108 1.18 -5.17 1.69
C TYR A 108 2.56 -5.07 1.00
N GLU A 109 2.65 -5.49 -0.26
CA GLU A 109 3.90 -5.41 -1.00
C GLU A 109 4.31 -3.96 -1.27
N ALA A 110 3.37 -3.09 -1.63
CA ALA A 110 3.63 -1.66 -1.81
C ALA A 110 4.20 -1.02 -0.53
N LYS A 111 3.65 -1.38 0.63
CA LYS A 111 4.17 -0.96 1.94
C LYS A 111 5.57 -1.50 2.20
N LYS A 112 5.82 -2.77 1.91
CA LYS A 112 7.15 -3.40 2.07
C LYS A 112 8.21 -2.71 1.19
N ARG A 113 7.82 -2.21 0.02
CA ARG A 113 8.66 -1.43 -0.90
C ARG A 113 8.78 0.05 -0.53
N GLY A 114 8.12 0.49 0.54
CA GLY A 114 8.15 1.88 0.98
C GLY A 114 7.30 2.84 0.12
N LEU A 115 6.43 2.32 -0.74
CA LEU A 115 5.51 3.13 -1.56
C LEU A 115 4.29 3.61 -0.77
N ILE A 116 3.97 2.91 0.32
CA ILE A 116 2.92 3.31 1.27
C ILE A 116 3.56 3.46 2.65
N CYS A 117 3.52 4.68 3.19
CA CYS A 117 3.93 4.93 4.56
C CYS A 117 2.86 4.44 5.54
N SER A 118 3.24 3.62 6.53
CA SER A 118 2.42 3.52 7.74
C SER A 118 2.87 4.58 8.73
N ILE A 119 2.01 5.56 8.99
CA ILE A 119 2.12 6.35 10.22
C ILE A 119 1.81 5.37 11.36
N LYS A 120 2.84 4.91 12.07
CA LYS A 120 2.63 4.27 13.37
C LYS A 120 2.14 5.39 14.31
N ARG A 121 0.87 5.31 14.69
CA ARG A 121 0.37 6.03 15.87
C ARG A 121 0.97 5.43 17.13
#